data_AF-A0A6I5QS91-F1
#
_entry.id   AF-A0A6I5QS91-F1
#
_cell.length_a   1.000
_cell.length_b   1.000
_cell.length_c   1.000
_cell.angle_alpha   90.00
_cell.angle_beta   90.00
_cell.angle_gamma   90.00
#
_symmetry.space_group_name_H-M   'P 1'
#
loop_
_entity.id
_entity.type
_entity.pdbx_description
1 polymer ?
#
loop_
_entity_poly.entity_id
_entity_poly.type
_entity_poly.pdbx_seq_one_letter_code
_entity_poly.pdbx_strand_id
1 'polypeptide(L)'
;MGQKPTLVPRRIWILWLQGLSEAPFIVKKCVSSWVKENPEWEVVVLDSSNLNQYISLDLPNQSLKQLSLNHRSDLIRVQLLSKYGGIWADATAFCVKPLDDWIDDYTNSGFFAFYKPGRDRIVSSWFIASSKGCPIVTKLGEQLALFWSKNTFNINGKLQRKLRRPLEKALGVSVITTRLWFSFWVIKLLKIYPYYIFHYMFERLVSSDRDCQAIWNHTPKISADGPHKIKRLGLFSPIDEEIKHDIDTKRIPVYKLTWKYDPSQYSSASVLYYLIQGRDCHASHLRELNQAPEAL
;
A
#
# COMPACT_ATOMS: atom_id res chain seq x y z
N MET A 1 -4.98 -7.55 -33.27
CA MET A 1 -5.29 -8.08 -31.92
C MET A 1 -6.05 -6.99 -31.19
N GLY A 2 -7.31 -7.21 -30.83
CA GLY A 2 -8.10 -6.18 -30.12
C GLY A 2 -7.51 -5.97 -28.73
N GLN A 3 -7.17 -4.73 -28.37
CA GLN A 3 -6.77 -4.41 -27.01
C GLN A 3 -7.92 -4.78 -26.06
N LYS A 4 -7.62 -5.62 -25.08
CA LYS A 4 -8.55 -5.98 -24.00
C LYS A 4 -8.90 -4.67 -23.27
N PRO A 5 -10.18 -4.34 -23.05
CA PRO A 5 -10.54 -3.11 -22.36
C PRO A 5 -9.99 -3.14 -20.93
N THR A 6 -9.12 -2.19 -20.60
CA THR A 6 -8.53 -2.04 -19.26
C THR A 6 -9.58 -1.50 -18.31
N LEU A 7 -9.95 -2.29 -17.28
CA LEU A 7 -10.94 -1.91 -16.27
C LEU A 7 -10.43 -0.84 -15.30
N VAL A 8 -9.10 -0.77 -15.10
CA VAL A 8 -8.44 0.14 -14.18
C VAL A 8 -7.92 1.36 -14.96
N PRO A 9 -8.36 2.58 -14.60
CA PRO A 9 -7.83 3.81 -15.19
C PRO A 9 -6.30 3.94 -15.05
N ARG A 10 -5.62 4.46 -16.08
CA ARG A 10 -4.16 4.63 -16.12
C ARG A 10 -3.66 5.80 -15.25
N ARG A 11 -3.92 5.72 -13.95
CA ARG A 11 -3.58 6.74 -12.96
C ARG A 11 -3.05 6.11 -11.68
N ILE A 12 -1.98 6.67 -11.15
CA ILE A 12 -1.31 6.23 -9.92
C ILE A 12 -1.38 7.35 -8.89
N TRP A 13 -1.95 7.06 -7.73
CA TRP A 13 -2.07 7.95 -6.60
C TRP A 13 -1.02 7.62 -5.55
N ILE A 14 -0.23 8.62 -5.17
CA ILE A 14 0.75 8.52 -4.09
C ILE A 14 0.51 9.68 -3.13
N LEU A 15 0.46 9.41 -1.82
CA LEU A 15 0.25 10.46 -0.81
C LEU A 15 1.48 10.65 0.08
N TRP A 16 1.96 11.89 0.15
CA TRP A 16 2.91 12.36 1.16
C TRP A 16 2.53 13.76 1.63
N LEU A 17 1.76 13.82 2.73
CA LEU A 17 1.08 15.04 3.19
C LEU A 17 2.01 16.22 3.50
N GLN A 18 3.27 15.94 3.84
CA GLN A 18 4.29 16.93 4.15
C GLN A 18 4.91 17.57 2.89
N GLY A 19 4.55 17.10 1.69
CA GLY A 19 5.13 17.59 0.44
C GLY A 19 6.34 16.78 -0.02
N LEU A 20 6.44 16.52 -1.33
CA LEU A 20 7.50 15.66 -1.89
C LEU A 20 8.90 16.28 -1.77
N SER A 21 9.02 17.62 -1.77
CA SER A 21 10.30 18.32 -1.61
C SER A 21 10.97 17.99 -0.27
N GLU A 22 10.18 17.85 0.80
CA GLU A 22 10.64 17.54 2.16
C GLU A 22 10.61 16.04 2.47
N ALA A 23 10.23 15.21 1.50
CA ALA A 23 10.12 13.78 1.74
C ALA A 23 11.51 13.13 1.93
N PRO A 24 11.61 12.07 2.77
CA PRO A 24 12.84 11.29 2.91
C PRO A 24 13.35 10.74 1.58
N PHE A 25 14.66 10.52 1.47
CA PHE A 25 15.31 10.03 0.26
C PHE A 25 14.62 8.79 -0.33
N ILE A 26 14.28 7.80 0.51
CA ILE A 26 13.56 6.59 0.06
C ILE A 26 12.21 6.93 -0.58
N VAL A 27 11.46 7.88 -0.03
CA VAL A 27 10.16 8.28 -0.57
C VAL A 27 10.32 8.90 -1.96
N LYS A 28 11.28 9.82 -2.11
CA LYS A 28 11.60 10.44 -3.40
C LYS A 28 12.00 9.39 -4.45
N LYS A 29 12.80 8.39 -4.06
CA LYS A 29 13.20 7.29 -4.94
C LYS A 29 12.06 6.35 -5.30
N CYS A 30 11.16 6.04 -4.36
CA CYS A 30 9.93 5.30 -4.65
C CYS A 30 9.05 6.03 -5.66
N VAL A 31 8.77 7.32 -5.46
CA VAL A 31 7.99 8.13 -6.41
C VAL A 31 8.66 8.14 -7.79
N SER A 32 9.97 8.39 -7.84
CA SER A 32 10.72 8.41 -9.09
C SER A 32 10.66 7.07 -9.83
N SER A 33 10.64 5.95 -9.11
CA SER A 33 10.53 4.62 -9.72
C SER A 33 9.17 4.41 -10.42
N TRP A 34 8.07 4.92 -9.85
CA TRP A 34 6.76 4.85 -10.50
C TRP A 34 6.72 5.66 -11.78
N VAL A 35 7.29 6.87 -11.77
CA VAL A 35 7.39 7.72 -12.97
C VAL A 35 8.26 7.08 -14.04
N LYS A 36 9.44 6.54 -13.66
CA LYS A 36 10.39 5.91 -14.59
C LYS A 36 9.81 4.66 -15.26
N GLU A 37 9.21 3.75 -14.49
CA GLU A 37 8.73 2.46 -15.02
C GLU A 37 7.36 2.57 -15.70
N ASN A 38 6.64 3.70 -15.57
CA ASN A 38 5.27 3.86 -16.10
C ASN A 38 5.09 5.21 -16.82
N PRO A 39 5.84 5.49 -17.91
CA PRO A 39 5.78 6.78 -18.61
C PRO A 39 4.39 7.09 -19.19
N GLU A 40 3.62 6.07 -19.54
CA GLU A 40 2.26 6.16 -20.09
C GLU A 40 1.15 6.16 -19.01
N TRP A 41 1.53 6.34 -17.73
CA TRP A 41 0.59 6.42 -16.60
C TRP A 41 0.67 7.80 -15.96
N GLU A 42 -0.47 8.36 -15.60
CA GLU A 42 -0.52 9.62 -14.84
C GLU A 42 -0.14 9.36 -13.38
N VAL A 43 1.05 9.79 -12.96
CA VAL A 43 1.49 9.69 -11.56
C VAL A 43 1.14 10.98 -10.80
N VAL A 44 0.12 10.92 -9.96
CA VAL A 44 -0.34 12.04 -9.14
C VAL A 44 0.20 11.90 -7.72
N VAL A 45 1.11 12.80 -7.36
CA VAL A 45 1.67 12.90 -6.00
C VAL A 45 0.88 13.95 -5.21
N LEU A 46 0.18 13.49 -4.19
CA LEU A 46 -0.68 14.29 -3.35
C LEU A 46 0.04 14.72 -2.07
N ASP A 47 -0.19 15.96 -1.66
CA ASP A 47 0.19 16.51 -0.38
C ASP A 47 -0.95 17.37 0.20
N SER A 48 -0.70 18.06 1.30
CA SER A 48 -1.74 18.88 1.95
C SER A 48 -2.20 20.08 1.11
N SER A 49 -1.40 20.53 0.14
CA SER A 49 -1.69 21.71 -0.69
C SER A 49 -2.58 21.42 -1.89
N ASN A 50 -2.52 20.20 -2.45
CA ASN A 50 -3.25 19.83 -3.66
C ASN A 50 -4.37 18.79 -3.45
N LEU A 51 -4.43 18.12 -2.29
CA LEU A 51 -5.42 17.07 -2.03
C LEU A 51 -6.88 17.52 -2.22
N ASN A 52 -7.18 18.76 -1.83
CA ASN A 52 -8.53 19.36 -1.92
C ASN A 52 -9.04 19.55 -3.36
N GLN A 53 -8.14 19.54 -4.35
CA GLN A 53 -8.50 19.61 -5.77
C GLN A 53 -9.17 18.30 -6.25
N TYR A 54 -8.91 17.19 -5.56
CA TYR A 54 -9.39 15.86 -5.94
C TYR A 54 -10.56 15.39 -5.10
N ILE A 55 -10.43 15.49 -3.77
CA ILE A 55 -11.40 15.01 -2.80
C ILE A 55 -11.47 15.93 -1.58
N SER A 56 -12.57 15.84 -0.84
CA SER A 56 -12.70 16.45 0.48
C SER A 56 -13.18 15.38 1.46
N LEU A 57 -12.51 15.26 2.60
CA LEU A 57 -12.92 14.35 3.65
C LEU A 57 -14.10 14.95 4.40
N ASP A 58 -15.32 14.61 3.99
CA ASP A 58 -16.54 15.03 4.66
C ASP A 58 -16.77 14.20 5.94
N LEU A 59 -16.07 14.59 7.01
CA LEU A 59 -16.21 14.03 8.34
C LEU A 59 -16.40 15.16 9.35
N PRO A 60 -17.18 14.93 10.43
CA PRO A 60 -17.28 15.89 11.52
C PRO A 60 -15.90 16.28 12.05
N ASN A 61 -15.69 17.58 12.35
CA ASN A 61 -14.40 18.09 12.83
C ASN A 61 -13.84 17.31 14.03
N GLN A 62 -14.71 16.85 14.93
CA GLN A 62 -14.30 16.03 16.08
C GLN A 62 -13.76 14.65 15.67
N SER A 63 -14.30 14.04 14.61
CA SER A 63 -13.82 12.78 14.04
C SER A 63 -12.49 12.97 13.33
N LEU A 64 -12.34 14.06 12.55
CA LEU A 64 -11.08 14.40 11.89
C LEU A 64 -9.92 14.56 12.87
N LYS A 65 -10.16 15.21 14.03
CA LYS A 65 -9.15 15.37 15.09
C LYS A 65 -8.71 14.05 15.74
N GLN A 66 -9.50 12.98 15.61
CA GLN A 66 -9.18 11.66 16.16
C GLN A 66 -8.39 10.79 15.19
N LEU A 67 -8.37 11.14 13.90
CA LEU A 67 -7.68 10.35 12.89
C LEU A 67 -6.16 10.54 13.01
N SER A 68 -5.45 9.42 13.17
CA SER A 68 -4.02 9.42 12.90
C SER A 68 -3.79 9.70 11.40
N LEU A 69 -2.57 10.13 11.03
CA LEU A 69 -2.21 10.33 9.62
C LEU A 69 -2.41 9.05 8.79
N ASN A 70 -2.21 7.87 9.39
CA ASN A 70 -2.41 6.59 8.72
C ASN A 70 -3.90 6.35 8.42
N HIS A 71 -4.78 6.61 9.38
CA HIS A 71 -6.23 6.45 9.18
C HIS A 71 -6.81 7.51 8.24
N ARG A 72 -6.22 8.72 8.25
CA ARG A 72 -6.55 9.74 7.24
C ARG A 72 -6.14 9.28 5.84
N SER A 73 -4.95 8.70 5.70
CA SER A 73 -4.49 8.08 4.44
C SER A 73 -5.41 6.96 3.98
N ASP A 74 -5.93 6.13 4.90
CA ASP A 74 -6.90 5.08 4.58
C ASP A 74 -8.17 5.63 3.93
N LEU A 75 -8.74 6.71 4.46
CA LEU A 75 -9.93 7.37 3.88
C LEU A 75 -9.62 8.05 2.55
N ILE A 76 -8.50 8.76 2.45
CA ILE A 76 -8.07 9.42 1.21
C ILE A 76 -7.94 8.39 0.09
N ARG A 77 -7.26 7.27 0.36
CA ARG A 77 -7.04 6.18 -0.60
C ARG A 77 -8.35 5.67 -1.19
N VAL A 78 -9.29 5.27 -0.34
CA VAL A 78 -10.55 4.66 -0.82
C VAL A 78 -11.45 5.70 -1.49
N GLN A 79 -11.43 6.95 -1.07
CA GLN A 79 -12.19 8.01 -1.76
C GLN A 79 -11.64 8.30 -3.15
N LEU A 80 -10.31 8.40 -3.31
CA LEU A 80 -9.68 8.59 -4.61
C LEU A 80 -10.00 7.42 -5.55
N LEU A 81 -9.79 6.19 -5.07
CA LEU A 81 -10.03 4.99 -5.85
C LEU A 81 -11.52 4.77 -6.18
N SER A 82 -12.43 5.10 -5.27
CA SER A 82 -13.87 5.05 -5.55
C SER A 82 -14.26 6.07 -6.62
N LYS A 83 -13.81 7.34 -6.47
CA LYS A 83 -14.18 8.45 -7.35
C LYS A 83 -13.54 8.36 -8.74
N TYR A 84 -12.29 7.95 -8.81
CA TYR A 84 -11.48 8.02 -10.03
C TYR A 84 -10.99 6.66 -10.53
N GLY A 85 -11.01 5.62 -9.70
CA GLY A 85 -10.29 4.38 -9.97
C GLY A 85 -8.77 4.59 -9.97
N GLY A 86 -8.07 3.67 -10.63
CA GLY A 86 -6.63 3.68 -10.79
C GLY A 86 -5.94 2.86 -9.71
N ILE A 87 -4.71 3.25 -9.39
CA ILE A 87 -3.84 2.55 -8.47
C ILE A 87 -3.48 3.46 -7.33
N TRP A 88 -3.65 2.99 -6.10
CA TRP A 88 -2.96 3.54 -4.96
C TRP A 88 -1.64 2.81 -4.76
N ALA A 89 -0.56 3.57 -4.61
CA ALA A 89 0.71 3.08 -4.10
C ALA A 89 1.14 3.94 -2.91
N ASP A 90 1.44 3.31 -1.77
CA ASP A 90 2.06 4.02 -0.64
C ASP A 90 3.35 4.69 -1.11
N ALA A 91 3.67 5.87 -0.57
CA ALA A 91 4.88 6.63 -0.92
C ALA A 91 6.22 5.90 -0.63
N THR A 92 6.15 4.71 -0.04
CA THR A 92 7.29 3.82 0.23
C THR A 92 7.19 2.50 -0.54
N ALA A 93 6.30 2.38 -1.51
CA ALA A 93 6.25 1.29 -2.46
C ALA A 93 7.17 1.63 -3.65
N PHE A 94 8.21 0.82 -3.85
CA PHE A 94 9.19 1.00 -4.90
C PHE A 94 8.83 0.12 -6.10
N CYS A 95 8.65 0.72 -7.26
CA CYS A 95 8.30 0.05 -8.51
C CYS A 95 9.55 -0.54 -9.17
N VAL A 96 9.47 -1.81 -9.57
CA VAL A 96 10.55 -2.53 -10.24
C VAL A 96 10.14 -2.96 -11.65
N LYS A 97 8.85 -3.25 -11.84
CA LYS A 97 8.29 -3.73 -13.11
C LYS A 97 7.16 -2.80 -13.57
N PRO A 98 7.15 -2.36 -14.85
CA PRO A 98 6.06 -1.58 -15.44
C PRO A 98 4.70 -2.24 -15.20
N LEU A 99 3.67 -1.44 -14.92
CA LEU A 99 2.32 -1.92 -14.65
C LEU A 99 1.72 -2.66 -15.83
N ASP A 100 1.98 -2.18 -17.06
CA ASP A 100 1.47 -2.77 -18.30
C ASP A 100 1.87 -4.25 -18.45
N ASP A 101 2.95 -4.68 -17.79
CA ASP A 101 3.44 -6.06 -17.87
C ASP A 101 2.71 -7.04 -16.92
N TRP A 102 1.87 -6.55 -15.99
CA TRP A 102 1.29 -7.43 -14.96
C TRP A 102 -0.04 -7.00 -14.35
N ILE A 103 -0.42 -5.72 -14.40
CA ILE A 103 -1.58 -5.23 -13.63
C ILE A 103 -2.92 -5.72 -14.19
N ASP A 104 -3.05 -5.86 -15.51
CA ASP A 104 -4.28 -6.29 -16.17
C ASP A 104 -4.61 -7.75 -15.85
N ASP A 105 -3.59 -8.60 -15.74
CA ASP A 105 -3.74 -10.00 -15.32
C ASP A 105 -4.34 -10.11 -13.92
N TYR A 106 -4.08 -9.11 -13.07
CA TYR A 106 -4.47 -9.11 -11.67
C TYR A 106 -5.79 -8.40 -11.41
N THR A 107 -6.32 -7.65 -12.38
CA THR A 107 -7.45 -6.74 -12.18
C THR A 107 -8.68 -7.10 -13.02
N ASN A 108 -8.79 -8.34 -13.52
CA ASN A 108 -9.96 -8.84 -14.26
C ASN A 108 -11.28 -8.70 -13.47
N SER A 109 -11.26 -8.71 -12.13
CA SER A 109 -12.42 -8.48 -11.26
C SER A 109 -12.78 -6.99 -11.08
N GLY A 110 -11.98 -6.08 -11.65
CA GLY A 110 -12.03 -4.64 -11.36
C GLY A 110 -11.37 -4.24 -10.04
N PHE A 111 -10.71 -5.17 -9.33
CA PHE A 111 -10.02 -4.89 -8.06
C PHE A 111 -8.77 -5.75 -7.91
N PHE A 112 -7.73 -5.19 -7.28
CA PHE A 112 -6.57 -5.95 -6.84
C PHE A 112 -5.93 -5.33 -5.61
N ALA A 113 -5.42 -6.19 -4.72
CA ALA A 113 -4.51 -5.83 -3.65
C ALA A 113 -3.72 -7.08 -3.22
N PHE A 114 -2.49 -6.90 -2.74
CA PHE A 114 -1.70 -8.03 -2.26
C PHE A 114 -2.37 -8.74 -1.08
N TYR A 115 -2.27 -10.06 -1.06
CA TYR A 115 -2.93 -10.95 -0.12
C TYR A 115 -2.05 -11.23 1.10
N LYS A 116 -2.69 -11.35 2.28
CA LYS A 116 -2.04 -11.77 3.54
C LYS A 116 -0.74 -11.03 3.90
N PRO A 117 -0.77 -9.70 4.17
CA PRO A 117 0.37 -8.98 4.76
C PRO A 117 0.69 -9.35 6.22
N GLY A 118 0.02 -10.36 6.76
CA GLY A 118 0.16 -10.89 8.11
C GLY A 118 -0.91 -11.94 8.38
N ARG A 119 -0.73 -12.75 9.43
CA ARG A 119 -1.64 -13.86 9.78
C ARG A 119 -3.10 -13.45 10.03
N ASP A 120 -3.30 -12.20 10.46
CA ASP A 120 -4.57 -11.64 10.93
C ASP A 120 -5.30 -10.81 9.84
N ARG A 121 -4.70 -10.63 8.66
CA ARG A 121 -5.21 -9.73 7.61
C ARG A 121 -5.25 -10.45 6.27
N ILE A 122 -6.31 -10.24 5.50
CA ILE A 122 -6.45 -10.85 4.18
C ILE A 122 -6.03 -9.92 3.03
N VAL A 123 -5.92 -8.62 3.28
CA VAL A 123 -5.65 -7.62 2.22
C VAL A 123 -4.53 -6.68 2.65
N SER A 124 -3.71 -6.23 1.72
CA SER A 124 -2.79 -5.11 1.87
C SER A 124 -3.48 -3.78 1.59
N SER A 125 -3.18 -2.74 2.36
CA SER A 125 -3.65 -1.38 2.11
C SER A 125 -2.63 -0.51 1.37
N TRP A 126 -1.39 -0.98 1.23
CA TRP A 126 -0.29 -0.17 0.70
C TRP A 126 -0.19 -0.18 -0.84
N PHE A 127 -0.89 -1.10 -1.50
CA PHE A 127 -1.05 -1.13 -2.95
C PHE A 127 -2.43 -1.68 -3.28
N ILE A 128 -3.24 -0.90 -3.98
CA ILE A 128 -4.60 -1.26 -4.38
C ILE A 128 -4.85 -0.76 -5.79
N ALA A 129 -5.29 -1.62 -6.69
CA ALA A 129 -5.81 -1.24 -8.00
C ALA A 129 -7.32 -1.40 -8.02
N SER A 130 -8.03 -0.49 -8.66
CA SER A 130 -9.49 -0.48 -8.68
C SER A 130 -10.02 0.16 -9.95
N SER A 131 -11.06 -0.43 -10.52
CA SER A 131 -11.93 0.28 -11.45
C SER A 131 -12.65 1.43 -10.72
N LYS A 132 -13.05 2.45 -11.47
CA LYS A 132 -13.87 3.54 -10.94
C LYS A 132 -15.20 2.98 -10.43
N GLY A 133 -15.60 3.38 -9.23
CA GLY A 133 -16.86 2.92 -8.62
C GLY A 133 -16.88 1.46 -8.16
N CYS A 134 -15.73 0.78 -8.07
CA CYS A 134 -15.67 -0.61 -7.58
C CYS A 134 -16.42 -0.79 -6.24
N PRO A 135 -17.40 -1.72 -6.13
CA PRO A 135 -18.19 -1.91 -4.92
C PRO A 135 -17.38 -2.13 -3.64
N ILE A 136 -16.28 -2.88 -3.72
CA ILE A 136 -15.38 -3.12 -2.57
C ILE A 136 -14.86 -1.80 -2.04
N VAL A 137 -14.32 -0.95 -2.91
CA VAL A 137 -13.66 0.30 -2.51
C VAL A 137 -14.68 1.32 -2.02
N THR A 138 -15.80 1.46 -2.73
CA THR A 138 -16.87 2.39 -2.38
C THR A 138 -17.48 2.05 -1.03
N LYS A 139 -17.96 0.82 -0.85
CA LYS A 139 -18.59 0.38 0.41
C LYS A 139 -17.60 0.38 1.58
N LEU A 140 -16.32 0.06 1.35
CA LEU A 140 -15.29 0.15 2.38
C LEU A 140 -15.07 1.61 2.83
N GLY A 141 -15.03 2.55 1.89
CA GLY A 141 -14.94 3.97 2.19
C GLY A 141 -16.11 4.48 3.02
N GLU A 142 -17.34 4.10 2.64
CA GLU A 142 -18.56 4.42 3.38
C GLU A 142 -18.53 3.85 4.80
N GLN A 143 -18.16 2.57 4.96
CA GLN A 143 -18.09 1.93 6.27
C GLN A 143 -17.00 2.56 7.16
N LEU A 144 -15.85 2.91 6.60
CA LEU A 144 -14.79 3.60 7.34
C LEU A 144 -15.25 4.99 7.78
N ALA A 145 -15.83 5.78 6.87
CA ALA A 145 -16.35 7.10 7.20
C ALA A 145 -17.44 7.03 8.27
N LEU A 146 -18.37 6.07 8.14
CA LEU A 146 -19.42 5.82 9.11
C LEU A 146 -18.87 5.40 10.48
N PHE A 147 -17.83 4.57 10.49
CA PHE A 147 -17.17 4.16 11.73
C PHE A 147 -16.56 5.36 12.46
N TRP A 148 -15.86 6.23 11.74
CA TRP A 148 -15.24 7.41 12.34
C TRP A 148 -16.25 8.49 12.73
N SER A 149 -17.38 8.60 12.04
CA SER A 149 -18.44 9.55 12.39
C SER A 149 -19.28 9.11 13.60
N LYS A 150 -19.55 7.81 13.74
CA LYS A 150 -20.40 7.27 14.81
C LYS A 150 -19.68 6.91 16.12
N ASN A 151 -18.37 7.03 16.17
CA ASN A 151 -17.58 6.61 17.33
C ASN A 151 -16.62 7.69 17.80
N THR A 152 -16.54 7.83 19.12
CA THR A 152 -15.58 8.71 19.80
C THR A 152 -14.57 7.86 20.55
N PHE A 153 -13.28 8.13 20.35
CA PHE A 153 -12.21 7.33 20.93
C PHE A 153 -11.38 8.13 21.93
N ASN A 154 -10.93 7.46 23.00
CA ASN A 154 -10.10 8.10 24.02
C ASN A 154 -8.62 7.84 23.76
N ILE A 155 -8.03 8.63 22.86
CA ILE A 155 -6.65 8.46 22.38
C ILE A 155 -5.61 8.79 23.48
N ASN A 156 -5.93 9.76 24.35
CA ASN A 156 -5.04 10.23 25.41
C ASN A 156 -5.29 9.54 26.76
N GLY A 157 -6.28 8.64 26.83
CA GLY A 157 -6.63 7.92 28.05
C GLY A 157 -5.52 6.98 28.50
N LYS A 158 -5.03 7.15 29.74
CA LYS A 158 -3.96 6.32 30.32
C LYS A 158 -4.33 4.84 30.34
N LEU A 159 -5.60 4.52 30.65
CA LEU A 159 -6.13 3.16 30.63
C LEU A 159 -6.13 2.57 29.21
N GLN A 160 -6.69 3.29 28.25
CA GLN A 160 -6.77 2.88 26.84
C GLN A 160 -5.39 2.62 26.25
N ARG A 161 -4.42 3.50 26.54
CA ARG A 161 -3.02 3.32 26.11
C ARG A 161 -2.40 2.05 26.69
N LYS A 162 -2.71 1.71 27.95
CA LYS A 162 -2.25 0.46 28.58
C LYS A 162 -2.93 -0.78 27.99
N LEU A 163 -4.23 -0.71 27.70
CA LEU A 163 -5.02 -1.84 27.19
C LEU A 163 -4.84 -2.10 25.69
N ARG A 164 -4.45 -1.09 24.91
CA ARG A 164 -4.36 -1.18 23.45
C ARG A 164 -3.40 -2.28 22.98
N ARG A 165 -2.15 -2.30 23.48
CA ARG A 165 -1.15 -3.30 23.06
C ARG A 165 -1.57 -4.74 23.41
N PRO A 166 -2.03 -5.05 24.63
CA PRO A 166 -2.60 -6.36 24.95
C PRO A 166 -3.74 -6.77 24.01
N LEU A 167 -4.69 -5.88 23.74
CA LEU A 167 -5.80 -6.13 22.82
C LEU A 167 -5.32 -6.39 21.39
N GLU A 168 -4.36 -5.61 20.89
CA GLU A 168 -3.74 -5.84 19.58
C GLU A 168 -3.09 -7.21 19.50
N LYS A 169 -2.39 -7.66 20.55
CA LYS A 169 -1.75 -8.98 20.59
C LYS A 169 -2.78 -10.12 20.66
N ALA A 170 -3.82 -9.96 21.48
CA ALA A 170 -4.83 -10.99 21.70
C ALA A 170 -5.79 -11.16 20.52
N LEU A 171 -6.21 -10.04 19.90
CA LEU A 171 -7.17 -10.05 18.80
C LEU A 171 -6.52 -10.18 17.42
N GLY A 172 -5.23 -9.79 17.29
CA GLY A 172 -4.43 -9.93 16.07
C GLY A 172 -3.80 -11.31 15.88
N VAL A 173 -4.47 -12.38 16.33
CA VAL A 173 -3.98 -13.77 16.21
C VAL A 173 -4.47 -14.41 14.91
N SER A 174 -5.75 -14.23 14.58
CA SER A 174 -6.36 -14.75 13.35
C SER A 174 -7.42 -13.79 12.81
N VAL A 175 -7.81 -13.99 11.55
CA VAL A 175 -8.92 -13.26 10.93
C VAL A 175 -10.19 -13.33 11.80
N ILE A 176 -10.50 -14.49 12.36
CA ILE A 176 -11.71 -14.69 13.18
C ILE A 176 -11.68 -13.82 14.43
N THR A 177 -10.57 -13.81 15.17
CA THR A 177 -10.46 -13.05 16.42
C THR A 177 -10.51 -11.54 16.19
N THR A 178 -10.11 -11.07 15.01
CA THR A 178 -10.15 -9.62 14.70
C THR A 178 -11.57 -9.07 14.66
N ARG A 179 -12.60 -9.90 14.42
CA ARG A 179 -14.01 -9.47 14.43
C ARG A 179 -14.44 -8.91 15.79
N LEU A 180 -13.83 -9.38 16.88
CA LEU A 180 -14.10 -8.91 18.25
C LEU A 180 -13.71 -7.45 18.48
N TRP A 181 -12.83 -6.88 17.63
CA TRP A 181 -12.53 -5.44 17.67
C TRP A 181 -13.76 -4.57 17.53
N PHE A 182 -14.77 -5.04 16.81
CA PHE A 182 -15.98 -4.29 16.54
C PHE A 182 -17.13 -4.60 17.51
N SER A 183 -16.84 -5.33 18.59
CA SER A 183 -17.82 -5.58 19.65
C SER A 183 -18.17 -4.29 20.39
N PHE A 184 -19.36 -4.28 20.99
CA PHE A 184 -19.83 -3.18 21.83
C PHE A 184 -18.81 -2.85 22.94
N TRP A 185 -18.27 -3.86 23.61
CA TRP A 185 -17.33 -3.69 24.70
C TRP A 185 -16.05 -2.96 24.26
N VAL A 186 -15.50 -3.28 23.09
CA VAL A 186 -14.26 -2.65 22.62
C VAL A 186 -14.50 -1.24 22.06
N ILE A 187 -15.47 -1.06 21.17
CA ILE A 187 -15.70 0.22 20.49
C ILE A 187 -16.47 1.21 21.36
N LYS A 188 -17.54 0.78 22.05
CA LYS A 188 -18.45 1.67 22.76
C LYS A 188 -18.05 1.86 24.22
N LEU A 189 -17.70 0.78 24.93
CA LEU A 189 -17.30 0.88 26.34
C LEU A 189 -15.83 1.31 26.50
N LEU A 190 -14.88 0.53 25.98
CA LEU A 190 -13.46 0.83 26.13
C LEU A 190 -13.01 2.03 25.29
N LYS A 191 -13.75 2.34 24.22
CA LYS A 191 -13.47 3.43 23.27
C LYS A 191 -12.07 3.29 22.66
N ILE A 192 -11.73 2.07 22.22
CA ILE A 192 -10.47 1.74 21.54
C ILE A 192 -10.80 1.27 20.11
N TYR A 193 -10.00 1.70 19.14
CA TYR A 193 -10.09 1.22 17.75
C TYR A 193 -8.87 0.36 17.38
N PRO A 194 -9.03 -0.60 16.44
CA PRO A 194 -7.90 -1.35 15.91
C PRO A 194 -6.99 -0.49 15.05
N TYR A 195 -5.67 -0.62 15.22
CA TYR A 195 -4.70 0.03 14.32
C TYR A 195 -4.95 -0.36 12.85
N TYR A 196 -5.20 -1.64 12.58
CA TYR A 196 -5.44 -2.21 11.26
C TYR A 196 -6.93 -2.19 10.84
N ILE A 197 -7.69 -1.19 11.27
CA ILE A 197 -9.14 -1.11 11.01
C ILE A 197 -9.51 -1.30 9.54
N PHE A 198 -8.74 -0.72 8.61
CA PHE A 198 -8.93 -0.88 7.16
C PHE A 198 -9.05 -2.36 6.79
N HIS A 199 -8.10 -3.18 7.26
CA HIS A 199 -7.99 -4.58 6.88
C HIS A 199 -9.12 -5.43 7.48
N TYR A 200 -9.46 -5.17 8.74
CA TYR A 200 -10.52 -5.91 9.43
C TYR A 200 -11.90 -5.51 8.90
N MET A 201 -12.09 -4.25 8.51
CA MET A 201 -13.32 -3.80 7.89
C MET A 201 -13.47 -4.36 6.46
N PHE A 202 -12.39 -4.40 5.68
CA PHE A 202 -12.36 -5.08 4.39
C PHE A 202 -12.78 -6.54 4.53
N GLU A 203 -12.22 -7.29 5.48
CA GLU A 203 -12.58 -8.69 5.69
C GLU A 203 -14.05 -8.87 6.01
N ARG A 204 -14.60 -8.04 6.90
CA ARG A 204 -16.02 -8.08 7.22
C ARG A 204 -16.87 -7.80 6.00
N LEU A 205 -16.51 -6.77 5.23
CA LEU A 205 -17.23 -6.38 4.01
C LEU A 205 -17.29 -7.53 3.00
N VAL A 206 -16.15 -8.13 2.64
CA VAL A 206 -16.12 -9.25 1.67
C VAL A 206 -16.69 -10.55 2.23
N SER A 207 -16.94 -10.63 3.53
CA SER A 207 -17.61 -11.78 4.16
C SER A 207 -19.13 -11.60 4.29
N SER A 208 -19.63 -10.36 4.33
CA SER A 208 -21.05 -10.07 4.58
C SER A 208 -21.81 -9.53 3.36
N ASP A 209 -21.12 -8.97 2.38
CA ASP A 209 -21.72 -8.37 1.18
C ASP A 209 -21.46 -9.23 -0.05
N ARG A 210 -22.53 -9.67 -0.74
CA ARG A 210 -22.44 -10.65 -1.84
C ARG A 210 -21.62 -10.15 -3.02
N ASP A 211 -21.78 -8.88 -3.41
CA ASP A 211 -21.07 -8.30 -4.55
C ASP A 211 -19.57 -8.18 -4.24
N CYS A 212 -19.25 -7.67 -3.04
CA CYS A 212 -17.87 -7.58 -2.57
C CYS A 212 -17.21 -8.95 -2.45
N GLN A 213 -17.95 -9.95 -1.96
CA GLN A 213 -17.48 -11.33 -1.89
C GLN A 213 -17.17 -11.88 -3.28
N ALA A 214 -18.08 -11.69 -4.25
CA ALA A 214 -17.89 -12.15 -5.62
C ALA A 214 -16.64 -11.51 -6.26
N ILE A 215 -16.48 -10.19 -6.18
CA ILE A 215 -15.29 -9.50 -6.69
C ILE A 215 -14.02 -10.04 -6.03
N TRP A 216 -14.04 -10.18 -4.69
CA TRP A 216 -12.88 -10.66 -3.97
C TRP A 216 -12.53 -12.11 -4.34
N ASN A 217 -13.51 -13.01 -4.49
CA ASN A 217 -13.27 -14.39 -4.88
C ASN A 217 -12.62 -14.51 -6.27
N HIS A 218 -13.01 -13.65 -7.22
CA HIS A 218 -12.41 -13.61 -8.56
C HIS A 218 -11.07 -12.85 -8.64
N THR A 219 -10.71 -12.11 -7.59
CA THR A 219 -9.44 -11.37 -7.55
C THR A 219 -8.27 -12.33 -7.28
N PRO A 220 -7.20 -12.35 -8.10
CA PRO A 220 -6.01 -13.15 -7.83
C PRO A 220 -5.39 -12.90 -6.45
N LYS A 221 -4.93 -13.97 -5.80
CA LYS A 221 -4.44 -13.94 -4.40
C LYS A 221 -2.91 -13.96 -4.35
N ILE A 222 -2.29 -12.89 -4.84
CA ILE A 222 -0.83 -12.74 -4.88
C ILE A 222 -0.30 -12.35 -3.50
N SER A 223 0.61 -13.14 -2.91
CA SER A 223 1.11 -12.91 -1.55
C SER A 223 1.87 -11.58 -1.42
N ALA A 224 1.66 -10.90 -0.29
CA ALA A 224 2.44 -9.73 0.12
C ALA A 224 3.85 -10.08 0.64
N ASP A 225 4.20 -11.38 0.76
CA ASP A 225 5.52 -11.82 1.25
C ASP A 225 6.67 -11.36 0.36
N GLY A 226 6.52 -11.49 -0.96
CA GLY A 226 7.51 -11.04 -1.94
C GLY A 226 7.78 -9.53 -1.79
N PRO A 227 6.76 -8.68 -1.92
CA PRO A 227 6.91 -7.24 -1.70
C PRO A 227 7.51 -6.84 -0.34
N HIS A 228 7.31 -7.63 0.71
CA HIS A 228 7.88 -7.38 2.04
C HIS A 228 9.28 -7.98 2.26
N LYS A 229 9.84 -8.73 1.30
CA LYS A 229 11.13 -9.46 1.46
C LYS A 229 12.26 -8.54 1.95
N ILE A 230 12.54 -7.46 1.24
CA ILE A 230 13.61 -6.49 1.58
C ILE A 230 13.36 -5.83 2.94
N LYS A 231 12.11 -5.44 3.22
CA LYS A 231 11.76 -4.82 4.51
C LYS A 231 11.94 -5.79 5.69
N ARG A 232 11.67 -7.09 5.50
CA ARG A 232 11.87 -8.12 6.52
C ARG A 232 13.35 -8.45 6.72
N LEU A 233 14.12 -8.51 5.64
CA LEU A 233 15.56 -8.71 5.70
C LEU A 233 16.26 -7.55 6.41
N GLY A 234 15.77 -6.33 6.20
CA GLY A 234 16.42 -5.09 6.63
C GLY A 234 17.01 -4.35 5.44
N LEU A 235 16.74 -3.05 5.35
CA LEU A 235 17.12 -2.23 4.18
C LEU A 235 18.64 -2.17 3.95
N PHE A 236 19.44 -2.33 5.01
CA PHE A 236 20.90 -2.20 4.97
C PHE A 236 21.63 -3.54 5.09
N SER A 237 20.89 -4.63 5.07
CA SER A 237 21.51 -5.96 5.03
C SER A 237 22.32 -6.11 3.73
N PRO A 238 23.42 -6.89 3.76
CA PRO A 238 24.18 -7.21 2.56
C PRO A 238 23.27 -7.81 1.49
N ILE A 239 23.58 -7.53 0.23
CA ILE A 239 22.89 -8.21 -0.87
C ILE A 239 23.27 -9.69 -0.90
N ASP A 240 22.26 -10.55 -1.03
CA ASP A 240 22.42 -11.96 -1.35
C ASP A 240 22.00 -12.25 -2.79
N GLU A 241 22.47 -13.38 -3.34
CA GLU A 241 22.23 -13.77 -4.74
C GLU A 241 20.74 -13.99 -5.04
N GLU A 242 19.95 -14.44 -4.07
CA GLU A 242 18.51 -14.68 -4.27
C GLU A 242 17.76 -13.36 -4.47
N ILE A 243 18.04 -12.35 -3.64
CA ILE A 243 17.43 -11.03 -3.75
C ILE A 243 17.97 -10.31 -4.98
N LYS A 244 19.26 -10.44 -5.28
CA LYS A 244 19.83 -9.92 -6.52
C LYS A 244 19.07 -10.46 -7.73
N HIS A 245 18.89 -11.78 -7.79
CA HIS A 245 18.14 -12.44 -8.85
C HIS A 245 16.68 -11.98 -8.93
N ASP A 246 15.97 -11.88 -7.80
CA ASP A 246 14.58 -11.38 -7.78
C ASP A 246 14.46 -9.94 -8.32
N ILE A 247 15.43 -9.07 -7.98
CA ILE A 247 15.49 -7.67 -8.45
C ILE A 247 15.80 -7.62 -9.94
N ASP A 248 16.82 -8.34 -10.40
CA ASP A 248 17.31 -8.30 -11.78
C ASP A 248 16.29 -8.89 -12.77
N THR A 249 15.63 -9.98 -12.37
CA THR A 249 14.57 -10.62 -13.17
C THR A 249 13.22 -9.92 -13.06
N LYS A 250 13.12 -8.88 -12.23
CA LYS A 250 11.87 -8.16 -11.92
C LYS A 250 10.74 -9.10 -11.49
N ARG A 251 11.06 -10.22 -10.82
CA ARG A 251 10.09 -11.24 -10.40
C ARG A 251 9.06 -10.66 -9.42
N ILE A 252 9.52 -9.79 -8.53
CA ILE A 252 8.65 -9.05 -7.60
C ILE A 252 8.44 -7.66 -8.21
N PRO A 253 7.21 -7.30 -8.62
CA PRO A 253 6.98 -6.08 -9.39
C PRO A 253 7.09 -4.81 -8.53
N VAL A 254 6.86 -4.92 -7.22
CA VAL A 254 6.84 -3.81 -6.27
C VAL A 254 7.39 -4.27 -4.93
N TYR A 255 8.31 -3.50 -4.33
CA TYR A 255 8.78 -3.72 -2.97
C TYR A 255 8.21 -2.68 -2.01
N LYS A 256 7.63 -3.13 -0.90
CA LYS A 256 7.10 -2.25 0.15
C LYS A 256 8.19 -1.98 1.20
N LEU A 257 8.80 -0.80 1.12
CA LEU A 257 9.88 -0.35 2.00
C LEU A 257 9.36 0.37 3.26
N THR A 258 10.28 0.97 4.02
CA THR A 258 10.04 1.87 5.15
C THR A 258 10.89 3.12 4.98
N TRP A 259 10.37 4.28 5.40
CA TRP A 259 11.12 5.53 5.44
C TRP A 259 11.77 5.79 6.81
N LYS A 260 11.44 4.96 7.82
CA LYS A 260 12.08 5.01 9.14
C LYS A 260 13.37 4.22 9.10
N TYR A 261 14.49 4.92 8.97
CA TYR A 261 15.82 4.36 8.92
C TYR A 261 16.86 5.37 9.38
N ASP A 262 18.07 4.88 9.66
CA ASP A 262 19.25 5.70 9.92
C ASP A 262 20.03 5.89 8.61
N PRO A 263 20.12 7.11 8.06
CA PRO A 263 20.80 7.36 6.79
C PRO A 263 22.27 7.00 6.76
N SER A 264 22.95 6.94 7.91
CA SER A 264 24.37 6.60 7.98
C SER A 264 24.67 5.16 7.56
N GLN A 265 23.65 4.28 7.56
CA GLN A 265 23.78 2.87 7.19
C GLN A 265 23.67 2.64 5.67
N TYR A 266 23.37 3.67 4.89
CA TYR A 266 23.27 3.55 3.44
C TYR A 266 24.64 3.43 2.79
N SER A 267 24.92 2.27 2.19
CA SER A 267 26.21 1.98 1.53
C SER A 267 26.03 1.12 0.28
N SER A 268 27.04 1.08 -0.59
CA SER A 268 27.04 0.26 -1.82
C SER A 268 26.87 -1.23 -1.57
N ALA A 269 27.19 -1.72 -0.37
CA ALA A 269 27.01 -3.10 0.04
C ALA A 269 25.54 -3.44 0.42
N SER A 270 24.67 -2.44 0.59
CA SER A 270 23.30 -2.67 1.05
C SER A 270 22.34 -3.10 -0.06
N VAL A 271 21.38 -3.95 0.29
CA VAL A 271 20.26 -4.32 -0.60
C VAL A 271 19.47 -3.09 -1.08
N LEU A 272 19.29 -2.06 -0.24
CA LEU A 272 18.61 -0.83 -0.63
C LEU A 272 19.41 -0.06 -1.70
N TYR A 273 20.74 0.01 -1.58
CA TYR A 273 21.57 0.63 -2.59
C TYR A 273 21.46 -0.11 -3.92
N TYR A 274 21.55 -1.44 -3.90
CA TYR A 274 21.41 -2.24 -5.11
C TYR A 274 20.05 -2.00 -5.78
N LEU A 275 18.96 -2.05 -5.01
CA LEU A 275 17.61 -1.79 -5.51
C LEU A 275 17.43 -0.41 -6.13
N ILE A 276 18.02 0.65 -5.54
CA ILE A 276 17.79 2.02 -5.99
C ILE A 276 18.77 2.43 -7.11
N GLN A 277 20.05 2.06 -6.99
CA GLN A 277 21.14 2.56 -7.83
C GLN A 277 21.88 1.43 -8.57
N GLY A 278 22.17 0.33 -7.89
CA GLY A 278 23.00 -0.75 -8.44
C GLY A 278 22.47 -1.38 -9.73
N ARG A 279 21.15 -1.39 -9.92
CA ARG A 279 20.48 -1.92 -11.14
C ARG A 279 20.93 -1.20 -12.41
N ASP A 280 20.98 0.14 -12.37
CA ASP A 280 21.29 0.96 -13.54
C ASP A 280 22.80 0.86 -13.88
N CYS A 281 23.65 0.75 -12.87
CA CYS A 281 25.10 0.53 -13.06
C CYS A 281 25.39 -0.87 -13.65
N HIS A 282 24.74 -1.92 -13.15
CA HIS A 282 24.94 -3.28 -13.67
C HIS A 282 24.43 -3.44 -15.10
N ALA A 283 23.25 -2.86 -15.41
CA ALA A 283 22.71 -2.87 -16.78
C ALA A 283 23.60 -2.09 -17.77
N SER A 284 24.20 -0.99 -17.33
CA SER A 284 25.15 -0.21 -18.14
C SER A 284 26.44 -1.00 -18.39
N HIS A 285 27.00 -1.62 -17.35
CA HIS A 285 28.21 -2.45 -17.47
C HIS A 285 28.00 -3.69 -18.36
N LEU A 286 26.85 -4.36 -18.27
CA LEU A 286 26.53 -5.49 -19.16
C LEU A 286 26.36 -5.05 -20.62
N ARG A 287 25.83 -3.84 -20.86
CA ARG A 287 25.76 -3.27 -22.22
C ARG A 287 27.15 -2.94 -22.76
N GLU A 288 28.03 -2.40 -21.94
CA GLU A 288 29.44 -2.15 -22.31
C GLU A 288 30.18 -3.45 -22.63
N LEU A 289 30.03 -4.50 -21.80
CA LEU A 289 30.64 -5.81 -22.05
C LEU A 289 30.12 -6.48 -23.34
N ASN A 290 28.83 -6.35 -23.63
CA ASN A 290 28.22 -6.89 -24.85
C ASN A 290 28.47 -6.02 -26.10
N GLN A 291 29.04 -4.82 -25.95
CA GLN A 291 29.46 -3.93 -27.03
C GLN A 291 30.98 -3.91 -27.21
N ALA A 292 31.75 -4.59 -26.35
CA ALA A 292 33.18 -4.77 -26.54
C ALA A 292 33.39 -5.65 -27.79
N PRO A 293 34.15 -5.19 -28.81
CA PRO A 293 34.49 -6.04 -29.93
C PRO A 293 35.25 -7.26 -29.41
N GLU A 294 34.87 -8.46 -29.89
CA GLU A 294 35.67 -9.68 -29.66
C GLU A 294 37.11 -9.36 -30.07
N ALA A 295 37.99 -9.29 -29.09
CA ALA A 295 39.42 -9.09 -29.33
C ALA A 295 39.92 -10.33 -30.09
N LEU A 296 40.18 -10.13 -31.38
CA LEU A 296 40.91 -11.04 -32.27
C LEU A 296 42.33 -11.33 -31.76
#